data_AF-A0AA37T4L0-F1
#
_entry.id   AF-A0AA37T4L0-F1
#
_cell.length_a   1.000
_cell.length_b   1.000
_cell.length_c   1.000
_cell.angle_alpha   90.00
_cell.angle_beta   90.00
_cell.angle_gamma   90.00
#
_symmetry.space_group_name_H-M   'P 1'
#
loop_
_entity.id
_entity.type
_entity.pdbx_description
1 polymer ?
#
loop_
_entity_poly.entity_id
_entity_poly.type
_entity_poly.pdbx_seq_one_letter_code
_entity_poly.pdbx_strand_id
1 'polypeptide(L)' 'MDVKVFTSSVIESSMPEDELQELVAKFKRYKQTNVAPLEFGRDASYDRPNAAREEELFAG' A
#
# COMPACT_ATOMS: atom_id res chain seq x y z
N MET A 1 4.96 -4.75 -20.48
CA MET A 1 4.02 -3.61 -20.31
C MET A 1 4.69 -2.64 -19.37
N ASP A 2 4.93 -1.40 -19.82
CA ASP A 2 5.60 -0.40 -18.99
C ASP A 2 4.56 0.33 -18.12
N VAL A 3 4.72 0.27 -16.80
CA VAL A 3 3.75 0.83 -15.84
C VAL A 3 4.21 2.22 -15.46
N LYS A 4 3.48 3.24 -15.93
CA LYS A 4 3.70 4.63 -15.53
C LYS A 4 3.03 4.90 -14.19
N VAL A 5 3.77 5.53 -13.28
CA VAL A 5 3.30 5.88 -11.94
C VAL A 5 3.47 7.38 -11.79
N PHE A 6 2.40 8.05 -11.35
CA PHE A 6 2.39 9.48 -11.09
C PHE A 6 2.21 9.68 -9.58
N THR A 7 3.12 10.43 -8.99
CA THR A 7 3.11 10.80 -7.57
C THR A 7 2.56 12.22 -7.43
N SER A 8 1.89 12.49 -6.31
CA SER A 8 1.46 13.85 -5.99
C SER A 8 2.62 14.60 -5.34
N SER A 9 2.69 15.92 -5.58
CA SER A 9 3.67 16.79 -4.91
C SER A 9 3.53 16.78 -3.38
N VAL A 10 2.34 16.49 -2.87
CA VAL A 10 2.09 16.32 -1.44
C VAL A 10 2.87 15.12 -0.90
N ILE A 11 2.79 13.96 -1.57
CA ILE A 11 3.52 12.76 -1.14
C ILE A 11 5.03 12.96 -1.28
N GLU A 12 5.48 13.58 -2.36
CA GLU A 12 6.90 13.89 -2.60
C GLU A 12 7.50 14.81 -1.52
N SER A 13 6.70 15.68 -0.91
CA SER A 13 7.15 16.57 0.16
C SER A 13 7.01 15.98 1.57
N SER A 14 6.15 14.99 1.74
CA SER A 14 5.87 14.38 3.06
C SER A 14 6.63 13.08 3.33
N MET A 15 7.24 12.47 2.30
CA MET A 15 7.88 11.16 2.37
C MET A 15 9.34 11.26 1.92
N PRO A 16 10.28 10.54 2.57
CA PRO A 16 11.64 10.39 2.07
C PRO A 16 11.67 9.85 0.63
N GLU A 17 12.60 10.33 -0.19
CA GLU A 17 12.66 9.97 -1.61
C GLU A 17 12.88 8.46 -1.81
N ASP A 18 13.69 7.83 -0.97
CA ASP A 18 13.97 6.40 -0.99
C ASP A 18 12.73 5.57 -0.66
N GLU A 19 11.97 5.95 0.36
CA GLU A 19 10.69 5.31 0.69
C GLU A 19 9.67 5.46 -0.44
N LEU A 20 9.61 6.64 -1.07
CA LEU A 20 8.72 6.88 -2.21
C LEU A 20 9.11 6.02 -3.41
N GLN A 21 10.41 5.92 -3.73
CA GLN A 21 10.89 5.05 -4.80
C GLN A 21 10.56 3.58 -4.53
N GLU A 22 10.69 3.12 -3.28
CA GLU A 22 10.33 1.77 -2.88
C GLU A 22 8.82 1.52 -3.05
N LEU A 23 7.98 2.47 -2.64
CA LEU A 23 6.53 2.40 -2.81
C LEU A 23 6.14 2.30 -4.29
N VAL A 24 6.76 3.12 -5.15
CA VAL A 24 6.56 3.07 -6.61
C VAL A 24 7.00 1.71 -7.17
N ALA A 25 8.13 1.17 -6.74
CA ALA A 25 8.63 -0.13 -7.19
C ALA A 25 7.66 -1.27 -6.80
N LYS A 26 7.19 -1.27 -5.54
CA LYS A 26 6.18 -2.22 -5.04
C LYS A 26 4.89 -2.13 -5.86
N PHE A 27 4.43 -0.92 -6.21
CA PHE A 27 3.25 -0.71 -7.07
C PHE A 27 3.43 -1.28 -8.47
N LYS A 28 4.57 -0.99 -9.12
CA LYS A 28 4.86 -1.50 -10.46
C LYS A 28 4.89 -3.02 -10.48
N ARG A 29 5.55 -3.65 -9.49
CA ARG A 29 5.58 -5.10 -9.33
C ARG A 29 4.19 -5.68 -9.17
N TYR A 30 3.34 -5.09 -8.34
CA TYR A 30 1.95 -5.51 -8.20
C TYR A 30 1.22 -5.47 -9.54
N LYS A 31 1.29 -4.36 -10.28
CA LYS A 31 0.62 -4.22 -11.58
C LYS A 31 1.14 -5.21 -12.63
N GLN A 32 2.39 -5.64 -12.55
CA GLN A 32 2.97 -6.61 -13.46
C GLN A 32 2.64 -8.06 -13.10
N THR A 33 2.52 -8.37 -11.80
CA THR A 33 2.40 -9.75 -11.30
C THR A 33 0.99 -10.10 -10.84
N ASN A 34 0.13 -9.10 -10.63
CA ASN A 34 -1.16 -9.20 -9.97
C ASN A 34 -1.08 -9.77 -8.53
N VAL A 35 0.10 -9.77 -7.91
CA VAL A 35 0.31 -10.17 -6.52
C VAL A 35 0.37 -8.92 -5.65
N ALA A 36 -0.64 -8.74 -4.80
CA ALA A 36 -0.71 -7.60 -3.90
C ALA A 36 0.40 -7.67 -2.83
N PRO A 37 1.11 -6.58 -2.54
CA PRO A 37 2.01 -6.50 -1.40
C PRO A 37 1.19 -6.58 -0.11
N LEU A 38 1.69 -7.33 0.87
CA LEU A 38 1.03 -7.47 2.18
C LEU A 38 0.80 -6.10 2.83
N GLU A 39 1.82 -5.24 2.78
CA GLU A 39 1.93 -3.98 3.53
C GLU A 39 2.22 -2.82 2.56
N PHE A 40 1.25 -2.46 1.74
CA PHE A 40 1.40 -1.41 0.72
C PHE A 40 1.61 -0.02 1.34
N GLY A 41 2.83 0.30 1.79
CA GLY A 41 3.14 1.56 2.47
C GLY A 41 2.37 1.74 3.79
N ARG A 42 2.03 0.63 4.45
CA ARG A 42 1.30 0.59 5.73
C ARG A 42 2.06 -0.28 6.70
N ASP A 43 1.94 0.00 8.00
CA ASP A 43 2.50 -0.84 9.06
C ASP A 43 1.63 -2.09 9.36
N ALA A 44 0.69 -2.41 8.47
CA ALA A 44 -0.24 -3.51 8.65
C ALA A 44 -0.76 -4.07 7.32
N SER A 45 -1.16 -5.34 7.35
CA SER A 45 -1.75 -6.05 6.20
C SER A 45 -2.94 -5.30 5.60
N TYR A 46 -2.94 -5.17 4.27
CA TYR A 46 -4.07 -4.62 3.52
C TYR A 46 -5.27 -5.56 3.58
N ASP A 47 -5.03 -6.87 3.50
CA ASP A 47 -6.04 -7.88 3.76
C ASP A 47 -6.32 -7.91 5.26
N ARG A 48 -7.33 -7.15 5.66
CA ARG A 48 -7.98 -7.37 6.95
C ARG A 48 -8.89 -8.59 6.77
N PRO A 49 -8.68 -9.68 7.51
CA PRO A 49 -9.67 -10.75 7.52
C PRO A 49 -11.01 -10.13 7.94
N ASN A 50 -12.10 -10.47 7.24
CA ASN A 50 -13.45 -9.98 7.56
C ASN A 50 -13.83 -10.16 9.04
N ALA A 51 -13.17 -11.07 9.75
CA ALA A 51 -13.31 -11.30 11.19
C ALA A 51 -12.95 -10.07 12.07
N ALA A 52 -12.14 -9.13 11.58
CA ALA A 52 -11.80 -7.92 12.35
C ALA A 52 -12.98 -6.93 12.48
N ARG A 53 -14.11 -7.14 11.78
CA ARG A 53 -15.35 -6.39 12.05
C ARG A 53 -16.11 -6.91 13.26
N GLU A 54 -15.85 -8.13 13.74
CA GLU A 54 -16.62 -8.68 14.87
C GLU A 54 -16.10 -8.16 16.22
N GLU A 55 -14.79 -8.03 16.42
CA GLU A 55 -14.24 -7.53 17.69
C GLU A 55 -14.61 -6.08 18.01
N GLU A 56 -14.78 -5.21 17.01
CA GLU A 56 -15.26 -3.83 17.25
C GLU A 56 -16.79 -3.72 17.43
N LEU A 57 -17.57 -4.71 16.95
CA LEU A 57 -19.04 -4.71 17.09
C LEU A 57 -19.53 -5.32 18.42
N PHE A 58 -18.73 -6.15 19.09
CA PHE A 58 -19.10 -6.80 20.37
C PHE A 58 -18.37 -6.23 21.59
N ALA A 59 -17.55 -5.19 21.42
CA ALA A 59 -16.87 -4.48 22.52
C ALA A 59 -17.61 -3.20 22.98
N GLY A 60 -18.91 -3.08 22.67
CA GLY A 60 -19.80 -1.99 23.09
C GLY A 60 -20.87 -2.44 24.07
#